data_AF-A0A3R9MQ90-F1
#
_entry.id   AF-A0A3R9MQ90-F1
#
_cell.length_a   1.000
_cell.length_b   1.000
_cell.length_c   1.000
_cell.angle_alpha   90.00
_cell.angle_beta   90.00
_cell.angle_gamma   90.00
#
_symmetry.space_group_name_H-M   'P 1'
#
loop_
_entity.id
_entity.type
_entity.pdbx_description
1 polymer ?
#
loop_
_entity_poly.entity_id
_entity_poly.type
_entity_poly.pdbx_seq_one_letter_code
_entity_poly.pdbx_strand_id
1 'polypeptide(L)'
;METADKLRKDELSYSSTLEKLQADQSEGHAKLYAFYDIDHNGTLELLTGHMSTNGDYYLAAIYYLNQGVSTYLAQSKVALVGGSREGVTIYTDGTVFYARWHALRPEAEGYIYRLRSDNTGFDIEKEGEFHILGVESNDERSADSVFGLSSKTPLDLATLTWKDISSYSLDH
;
A
#
# COMPACT_ATOMS: atom_id res chain seq x y z
N MET A 1 15.25 23.30 6.35
CA MET A 1 15.13 23.02 7.79
C MET A 1 13.75 22.42 8.07
N GLU A 2 12.67 23.15 7.76
CA GLU A 2 11.28 22.70 7.97
C GLU A 2 10.89 21.34 7.34
N THR A 3 11.35 21.03 6.12
CA THR A 3 11.06 19.73 5.48
C THR A 3 11.76 18.55 6.17
N ALA A 4 12.98 18.75 6.68
CA ALA A 4 13.73 17.71 7.37
C ALA A 4 13.13 17.44 8.77
N ASP A 5 12.70 18.49 9.47
CA ASP A 5 12.05 18.38 10.77
C ASP A 5 10.68 17.68 10.66
N LYS A 6 9.91 17.99 9.60
CA LYS A 6 8.63 17.32 9.33
C LYS A 6 8.82 15.84 9.02
N LEU A 7 9.75 15.51 8.12
CA LEU A 7 10.08 14.12 7.80
C LEU A 7 10.50 13.33 9.04
N ARG A 8 11.31 13.92 9.93
CA ARG A 8 11.70 13.28 11.19
C ARG A 8 10.52 12.95 12.08
N LYS A 9 9.53 13.86 12.16
CA LYS A 9 8.30 13.64 12.95
C LYS A 9 7.50 12.46 12.39
N ASP A 10 7.40 12.35 11.08
CA ASP A 10 6.68 11.26 10.42
C ASP A 10 7.41 9.93 10.68
N GLU A 11 8.74 9.90 10.52
CA GLU A 11 9.56 8.73 10.87
C GLU A 11 9.45 8.30 12.34
N LEU A 12 9.37 9.25 13.28
CA LEU A 12 9.15 8.96 14.69
C LEU A 12 7.79 8.31 14.93
N SER A 13 6.76 8.75 14.22
CA SER A 13 5.39 8.21 14.33
C SER A 13 5.30 6.75 13.87
N TYR A 14 6.17 6.34 12.93
CA TYR A 14 6.25 4.98 12.41
C TYR A 14 7.49 4.19 12.89
N SER A 15 8.21 4.70 13.89
CA SER A 15 9.49 4.14 14.36
C SER A 15 9.44 2.63 14.61
N SER A 16 8.47 2.15 15.39
CA SER A 16 8.34 0.72 15.69
C SER A 16 8.11 -0.17 14.45
N THR A 17 7.55 0.38 13.37
CA THR A 17 7.40 -0.33 12.09
C THR A 17 8.69 -0.27 11.30
N LEU A 18 9.33 0.90 11.21
CA LEU A 18 10.58 1.09 10.48
C LEU A 18 11.73 0.26 11.08
N GLU A 19 11.83 0.16 12.42
CA GLU A 19 12.79 -0.71 13.10
C GLU A 19 12.59 -2.19 12.74
N LYS A 20 11.33 -2.67 12.72
CA LYS A 20 11.01 -4.05 12.34
C LYS A 20 11.36 -4.32 10.88
N LEU A 21 11.03 -3.39 9.98
CA LEU A 21 11.35 -3.51 8.57
C LEU A 21 12.86 -3.49 8.31
N GLN A 22 13.61 -2.67 9.06
CA GLN A 22 15.07 -2.63 8.98
C GLN A 22 15.72 -3.93 9.48
N ALA A 23 15.14 -4.54 10.52
CA ALA A 23 15.60 -5.83 11.03
C ALA A 23 15.12 -7.04 10.21
N ASP A 24 14.18 -6.87 9.29
CA ASP A 24 13.62 -7.97 8.49
C ASP A 24 14.67 -8.52 7.51
N GLN A 25 14.91 -9.83 7.60
CA GLN A 25 15.82 -10.56 6.71
C GLN A 25 15.07 -11.58 5.84
N SER A 26 13.74 -11.60 5.90
CA SER A 26 12.91 -12.53 5.13
C SER A 26 13.07 -12.31 3.63
N GLU A 27 12.98 -13.36 2.83
CA GLU A 27 13.06 -13.22 1.38
C GLU A 27 11.89 -12.34 0.89
N GLY A 28 12.21 -11.34 0.07
CA GLY A 28 11.20 -10.41 -0.46
C GLY A 28 10.73 -9.32 0.52
N HIS A 29 11.44 -9.07 1.62
CA HIS A 29 11.15 -7.91 2.48
C HIS A 29 11.35 -6.59 1.73
N ALA A 30 10.52 -5.60 2.07
CA ALA A 30 10.60 -4.25 1.50
C ALA A 30 12.00 -3.66 1.70
N LYS A 31 12.46 -2.89 0.72
CA LYS A 31 13.78 -2.22 0.75
C LYS A 31 13.67 -0.71 0.86
N LEU A 32 12.53 -0.18 0.47
CA LEU A 32 12.28 1.24 0.40
C LEU A 32 11.07 1.63 1.24
N TYR A 33 11.07 2.86 1.71
CA TYR A 33 9.89 3.50 2.28
C TYR A 33 9.71 4.92 1.76
N ALA A 34 8.47 5.38 1.76
CA ALA A 34 8.08 6.73 1.43
C ALA A 34 6.87 7.13 2.29
N PHE A 35 6.61 8.43 2.37
CA PHE A 35 5.45 8.96 3.06
C PHE A 35 4.51 9.64 2.05
N TYR A 36 3.21 9.41 2.19
CA TYR A 36 2.19 9.98 1.32
C TYR A 36 0.87 10.15 2.09
N ASP A 37 0.19 11.27 1.90
CA ASP A 37 -1.12 11.57 2.50
C ASP A 37 -2.21 10.96 1.61
N ILE A 38 -2.67 9.75 1.94
CA ILE A 38 -3.65 9.03 1.12
C ILE A 38 -5.02 9.71 1.21
N ASP A 39 -5.46 10.07 2.41
CA ASP A 39 -6.82 10.59 2.64
C ASP A 39 -6.92 12.12 2.62
N HIS A 40 -5.80 12.80 2.40
CA HIS A 40 -5.68 14.26 2.32
C HIS A 40 -6.04 14.95 3.64
N ASN A 41 -5.81 14.29 4.79
CA ASN A 41 -6.09 14.82 6.13
C ASN A 41 -4.90 15.59 6.74
N GLY A 42 -3.73 15.55 6.08
CA GLY A 42 -2.48 16.17 6.53
C GLY A 42 -1.54 15.25 7.33
N THR A 43 -2.01 14.05 7.68
CA THR A 43 -1.21 12.95 8.26
C THR A 43 -0.66 12.11 7.12
N LEU A 44 0.62 11.75 7.19
CA LEU A 44 1.20 10.89 6.16
C LEU A 44 1.07 9.41 6.54
N GLU A 45 0.70 8.59 5.55
CA GLU A 45 0.82 7.14 5.60
C GLU A 45 2.22 6.69 5.21
N LEU A 46 2.67 5.62 5.85
CA LEU A 46 3.93 4.95 5.50
C LEU A 46 3.67 3.94 4.38
N LEU A 47 4.30 4.17 3.24
CA LEU A 47 4.36 3.25 2.12
C LEU A 47 5.69 2.52 2.13
N THR A 48 5.68 1.21 1.94
CA THR A 48 6.91 0.42 1.76
C THR A 48 6.95 -0.18 0.37
N GLY A 49 8.13 -0.46 -0.15
CA GLY A 49 8.25 -0.92 -1.52
C GLY A 49 9.60 -1.50 -1.91
N HIS A 50 9.69 -1.80 -3.19
CA HIS A 50 10.88 -2.27 -3.88
C HIS A 50 11.12 -1.43 -5.12
N MET A 51 12.36 -1.41 -5.60
CA MET A 51 12.69 -0.94 -6.93
C MET A 51 13.08 -2.16 -7.77
N SER A 52 12.49 -2.32 -8.95
CA SER A 52 12.92 -3.36 -9.88
C SER A 52 14.26 -3.01 -10.51
N THR A 53 14.83 -4.01 -11.19
CA THR A 53 16.04 -3.83 -12.01
C THR A 53 15.88 -2.79 -13.13
N ASN A 54 14.65 -2.49 -13.52
CA ASN A 54 14.34 -1.54 -14.59
C ASN A 54 14.08 -0.12 -14.05
N GLY A 55 14.13 0.08 -12.73
CA GLY A 55 13.91 1.38 -12.07
C GLY A 55 12.46 1.65 -11.67
N ASP A 56 11.54 0.72 -11.93
CA ASP A 56 10.14 0.87 -11.52
C ASP A 56 9.96 0.57 -10.03
N TYR A 57 9.11 1.36 -9.36
CA TYR A 57 8.74 1.15 -7.97
C TYR A 57 7.53 0.22 -7.84
N TYR A 58 7.58 -0.68 -6.86
CA TYR A 58 6.50 -1.61 -6.53
C TYR A 58 6.10 -1.42 -5.08
N LEU A 59 4.81 -1.18 -4.83
CA LEU A 59 4.25 -1.04 -3.50
C LEU A 59 4.19 -2.40 -2.81
N ALA A 60 4.88 -2.52 -1.67
CA ALA A 60 4.92 -3.72 -0.86
C ALA A 60 3.84 -3.70 0.23
N ALA A 61 3.76 -2.66 1.05
CA ALA A 61 2.72 -2.53 2.08
C ALA A 61 2.39 -1.08 2.40
N ILE A 62 1.21 -0.88 3.01
CA ILE A 62 0.71 0.39 3.51
C ILE A 62 0.50 0.28 5.02
N TYR A 63 0.98 1.27 5.75
CA TYR A 63 0.69 1.46 7.17
C TYR A 63 0.14 2.87 7.38
N TYR A 64 -0.84 2.99 8.28
CA TYR A 64 -1.47 4.24 8.67
C TYR A 64 -1.41 4.42 10.19
N LEU A 65 -1.68 5.62 10.68
CA LEU A 65 -1.81 5.85 12.12
C LEU A 65 -3.27 5.63 12.54
N ASN A 66 -3.51 4.63 13.40
CA ASN A 66 -4.77 4.50 14.12
C ASN A 66 -4.60 5.06 15.52
N GLN A 67 -5.16 6.25 15.77
CA GLN A 67 -5.04 6.97 17.04
C GLN A 67 -3.57 7.15 17.47
N GLY A 68 -2.70 7.47 16.51
CA GLY A 68 -1.26 7.65 16.71
C GLY A 68 -0.44 6.35 16.75
N VAL A 69 -1.07 5.19 16.57
CA VAL A 69 -0.40 3.89 16.52
C VAL A 69 -0.25 3.42 15.08
N SER A 70 0.99 3.21 14.64
CA SER A 70 1.29 2.60 13.34
C SER A 70 0.60 1.25 13.19
N THR A 71 -0.25 1.13 12.17
CA THR A 71 -1.16 0.01 11.94
C THR A 71 -1.11 -0.41 10.48
N TYR A 72 -1.05 -1.72 10.23
CA TYR A 72 -1.08 -2.29 8.89
C TYR A 72 -2.44 -2.08 8.21
N LEU A 73 -2.43 -1.75 6.91
CA LEU A 73 -3.64 -1.64 6.08
C LEU A 73 -3.74 -2.77 5.04
N ALA A 74 -2.78 -2.84 4.12
CA ALA A 74 -2.81 -3.73 2.95
C ALA A 74 -1.40 -3.95 2.38
N GLN A 75 -1.22 -5.00 1.57
CA GLN A 75 0.05 -5.34 0.94
C GLN A 75 -0.11 -5.90 -0.48
N SER A 76 0.99 -5.86 -1.24
CA SER A 76 1.19 -6.69 -2.42
C SER A 76 2.15 -7.81 -2.05
N LYS A 77 1.73 -9.06 -2.23
CA LYS A 77 2.54 -10.21 -1.83
C LYS A 77 2.28 -11.39 -2.74
N VAL A 78 3.36 -12.11 -3.05
CA VAL A 78 3.28 -13.43 -3.70
C VAL A 78 3.83 -14.43 -2.69
N ALA A 79 2.99 -15.36 -2.24
CA ALA A 79 3.44 -16.40 -1.32
C ALA A 79 4.43 -17.34 -2.04
N LEU A 80 5.52 -17.70 -1.35
CA LEU A 80 6.53 -18.63 -1.86
C LEU A 80 5.95 -20.02 -2.19
N VAL A 81 4.96 -20.46 -1.40
CA VAL A 81 4.31 -21.77 -1.53
C VAL A 81 2.80 -21.58 -1.45
N GLY A 82 2.05 -22.42 -2.18
CA GLY A 82 0.59 -22.47 -2.06
C GLY A 82 -0.17 -21.44 -2.90
N GLY A 83 0.50 -20.70 -3.78
CA GLY A 83 -0.14 -19.93 -4.85
C GLY A 83 -0.95 -18.70 -4.43
N SER A 84 -0.98 -18.35 -3.15
CA SER A 84 -1.67 -17.15 -2.64
C SER A 84 -1.00 -15.87 -3.13
N ARG A 85 -1.82 -14.90 -3.53
CA ARG A 85 -1.38 -13.59 -4.01
C ARG A 85 -2.26 -12.49 -3.43
N GLU A 86 -1.64 -11.35 -3.20
CA GLU A 86 -2.24 -10.12 -2.71
C GLU A 86 -1.73 -8.96 -3.59
N GLY A 87 -2.56 -7.96 -3.81
CA GLY A 87 -2.22 -6.79 -4.60
C GLY A 87 -2.91 -5.55 -4.06
N VAL A 88 -2.19 -4.43 -4.04
CA VAL A 88 -2.71 -3.15 -3.57
C VAL A 88 -2.40 -2.03 -4.56
N THR A 89 -3.38 -1.15 -4.78
CA THR A 89 -3.28 0.06 -5.58
C THR A 89 -3.86 1.24 -4.80
N ILE A 90 -3.10 2.33 -4.70
CA ILE A 90 -3.57 3.59 -4.14
C ILE A 90 -4.09 4.45 -5.30
N TYR A 91 -5.23 5.09 -5.13
CA TYR A 91 -5.79 6.04 -6.09
C TYR A 91 -5.71 7.46 -5.55
N THR A 92 -5.52 8.43 -6.45
CA THR A 92 -5.36 9.85 -6.09
C THR A 92 -6.60 10.46 -5.45
N ASP A 93 -7.76 9.79 -5.59
CA ASP A 93 -9.00 10.18 -4.91
C ASP A 93 -9.03 9.80 -3.42
N GLY A 94 -7.98 9.14 -2.93
CA GLY A 94 -7.80 8.70 -1.55
C GLY A 94 -8.42 7.33 -1.21
N THR A 95 -8.83 6.57 -2.22
CA THR A 95 -9.19 5.16 -2.03
C THR A 95 -7.99 4.24 -2.21
N VAL A 96 -8.03 3.10 -1.52
CA VAL A 96 -7.08 1.99 -1.71
C VAL A 96 -7.85 0.77 -2.18
N PHE A 97 -7.51 0.25 -3.36
CA PHE A 97 -8.00 -1.06 -3.79
C PHE A 97 -7.05 -2.14 -3.31
N TYR A 98 -7.59 -3.15 -2.66
CA TYR A 98 -6.86 -4.31 -2.19
C TYR A 98 -7.55 -5.57 -2.68
N ALA A 99 -6.77 -6.52 -3.20
CA ALA A 99 -7.30 -7.78 -3.70
C ALA A 99 -6.46 -8.97 -3.24
N ARG A 100 -7.14 -10.10 -3.05
CA ARG A 100 -6.54 -11.41 -2.74
C ARG A 100 -7.04 -12.46 -3.70
N TRP A 101 -6.15 -13.31 -4.18
CA TRP A 101 -6.50 -14.38 -5.12
C TRP A 101 -5.51 -15.54 -5.05
N HIS A 102 -5.86 -16.63 -5.73
CA HIS A 102 -4.99 -17.79 -5.87
C HIS A 102 -4.54 -17.92 -7.32
N ALA A 103 -3.25 -18.18 -7.55
CA ALA A 103 -2.62 -18.19 -8.88
C ALA A 103 -3.25 -19.19 -9.89
N LEU A 104 -3.92 -20.23 -9.40
CA LEU A 104 -4.56 -21.28 -10.21
C LEU A 104 -6.08 -21.13 -10.33
N ARG A 105 -6.62 -19.98 -9.94
CA ARG A 105 -8.06 -19.69 -9.94
C ARG A 105 -8.30 -18.31 -10.56
N PRO A 106 -9.30 -18.17 -11.43
CA PRO A 106 -9.65 -16.85 -11.96
C PRO A 106 -10.31 -15.97 -10.90
N GLU A 107 -10.95 -16.56 -9.88
CA GLU A 107 -11.67 -15.84 -8.84
C GLU A 107 -10.72 -15.11 -7.87
N ALA A 108 -11.13 -13.90 -7.50
CA ALA A 108 -10.46 -13.02 -6.57
C ALA A 108 -11.48 -12.32 -5.68
N GLU A 109 -11.06 -11.93 -4.49
CA GLU A 109 -11.83 -11.05 -3.62
C GLU A 109 -11.16 -9.68 -3.59
N GLY A 110 -11.95 -8.63 -3.75
CA GLY A 110 -11.47 -7.25 -3.78
C GLY A 110 -12.21 -6.37 -2.77
N TYR A 111 -11.53 -5.31 -2.36
CA TYR A 111 -11.99 -4.36 -1.37
C TYR A 111 -11.56 -2.94 -1.77
N ILE A 112 -12.45 -1.97 -1.57
CA ILE A 112 -12.13 -0.53 -1.62
C ILE A 112 -12.11 -0.01 -0.20
N TYR A 113 -10.94 0.39 0.27
CA TYR A 113 -10.74 0.99 1.57
C TYR A 113 -10.66 2.50 1.48
N ARG A 114 -11.11 3.15 2.55
CA ARG A 114 -11.00 4.59 2.80
C ARG A 114 -10.52 4.83 4.22
N LEU A 115 -9.38 5.48 4.40
CA LEU A 115 -8.94 5.91 5.72
C LEU A 115 -9.89 7.00 6.24
N ARG A 116 -10.18 6.95 7.54
CA ARG A 116 -10.97 7.99 8.19
C ARG A 116 -10.06 9.17 8.50
N SER A 117 -10.49 10.37 8.11
CA SER A 117 -9.72 11.61 8.26
C SER A 117 -9.44 12.03 9.72
N ASP A 118 -10.06 11.37 10.69
CA ASP A 118 -9.79 11.53 12.12
C ASP A 118 -8.75 10.53 12.66
N ASN A 119 -8.11 9.76 11.77
CA ASN A 119 -7.13 8.72 12.09
C ASN A 119 -7.68 7.63 13.04
N THR A 120 -8.98 7.31 13.01
CA THR A 120 -9.58 6.26 13.88
C THR A 120 -9.72 4.89 13.21
N GLY A 121 -9.12 4.71 12.03
CA GLY A 121 -9.23 3.47 11.26
C GLY A 121 -9.47 3.72 9.78
N PHE A 122 -10.11 2.74 9.15
CA PHE A 122 -10.58 2.82 7.78
C PHE A 122 -11.98 2.20 7.68
N ASP A 123 -12.69 2.56 6.62
CA ASP A 123 -13.95 1.97 6.21
C ASP A 123 -13.74 1.12 4.95
N ILE A 124 -14.55 0.07 4.83
CA ILE A 124 -14.66 -0.71 3.59
C ILE A 124 -15.83 -0.10 2.80
N GLU A 125 -15.52 0.71 1.80
CA GLU A 125 -16.53 1.35 0.94
C GLU A 125 -17.22 0.33 0.02
N LYS A 126 -16.47 -0.70 -0.38
CA LYS A 126 -16.97 -1.79 -1.23
C LYS A 126 -16.18 -3.06 -1.00
N GLU A 127 -16.87 -4.19 -1.04
CA GLU A 127 -16.28 -5.53 -1.09
C GLU A 127 -17.00 -6.34 -2.18
N GLY A 128 -16.30 -7.30 -2.79
CA GLY A 128 -16.91 -8.15 -3.81
C GLY A 128 -15.96 -9.18 -4.41
N GLU A 129 -16.56 -10.17 -5.05
CA GLU A 129 -15.83 -11.14 -5.87
C GLU A 129 -15.71 -10.64 -7.31
N PHE A 130 -14.58 -10.94 -7.95
CA PHE A 130 -14.32 -10.62 -9.35
C PHE A 130 -13.40 -11.67 -9.96
N HIS A 131 -13.23 -11.62 -11.28
CA HIS A 131 -12.29 -12.46 -12.01
C HIS A 131 -11.04 -11.65 -12.37
N ILE A 132 -9.87 -12.11 -11.91
CA ILE A 132 -8.59 -11.46 -12.17
C ILE A 132 -7.93 -11.93 -13.48
N LEU A 133 -8.40 -13.05 -14.03
CA LEU A 133 -7.92 -13.62 -15.30
C LEU A 133 -9.09 -14.10 -16.16
N GLY A 134 -8.89 -14.11 -17.48
CA GLY A 134 -9.84 -14.68 -18.43
C GLY A 134 -11.13 -13.87 -18.64
N VAL A 135 -11.12 -12.59 -18.24
CA VAL A 135 -12.21 -11.63 -18.47
C VAL A 135 -11.66 -10.36 -19.08
N GLU A 136 -12.42 -9.76 -19.99
CA GLU A 136 -12.13 -8.41 -20.51
C GLU A 136 -12.52 -7.36 -19.48
N SER A 137 -11.96 -6.15 -19.56
CA SER A 137 -12.23 -5.07 -18.59
C SER A 137 -13.70 -4.64 -18.55
N ASN A 138 -14.46 -4.82 -19.63
CA ASN A 138 -15.90 -4.52 -19.70
C ASN A 138 -16.81 -5.69 -19.30
N ASP A 139 -16.27 -6.87 -18.95
CA ASP A 139 -17.07 -7.99 -18.42
C ASP A 139 -17.61 -7.63 -17.03
N GLU A 140 -18.84 -8.01 -16.72
CA GLU A 140 -19.47 -7.71 -15.42
C GLU A 140 -18.69 -8.29 -14.22
N ARG A 141 -17.89 -9.34 -14.45
CA ARG A 141 -17.02 -9.97 -13.45
C ARG A 141 -15.64 -9.32 -13.35
N SER A 142 -15.31 -8.35 -14.19
CA SER A 142 -14.00 -7.68 -14.15
C SER A 142 -13.86 -6.82 -12.88
N ALA A 143 -12.61 -6.56 -12.47
CA ALA A 143 -12.35 -5.63 -11.37
C ALA A 143 -12.92 -4.22 -11.67
N ASP A 144 -12.87 -3.78 -12.94
CA ASP A 144 -13.38 -2.48 -13.35
C ASP A 144 -14.90 -2.39 -13.20
N SER A 145 -15.63 -3.42 -13.62
CA SER A 145 -17.09 -3.46 -13.48
C SER A 145 -17.54 -3.57 -12.03
N VAL A 146 -16.85 -4.41 -11.24
CA VAL A 146 -17.20 -4.63 -9.84
C VAL A 146 -16.80 -3.44 -8.98
N PHE A 147 -15.66 -2.79 -9.20
CA PHE A 147 -15.13 -1.74 -8.30
C PHE A 147 -15.06 -0.33 -8.91
N GLY A 148 -15.36 -0.17 -10.20
CA GLY A 148 -15.33 1.12 -10.88
C GLY A 148 -13.91 1.66 -11.11
N LEU A 149 -12.89 0.79 -11.16
CA LEU A 149 -11.48 1.20 -11.14
C LEU A 149 -11.05 2.00 -12.38
N SER A 150 -11.69 1.77 -13.53
CA SER A 150 -11.41 2.49 -14.78
C SER A 150 -11.65 4.01 -14.72
N SER A 151 -12.48 4.45 -13.75
CA SER A 151 -12.74 5.87 -13.50
C SER A 151 -11.76 6.52 -12.53
N LYS A 152 -10.88 5.72 -11.90
CA LYS A 152 -9.93 6.18 -10.88
C LYS A 152 -8.53 6.33 -11.47
N THR A 153 -7.78 7.28 -10.95
CA THR A 153 -6.37 7.51 -11.35
C THR A 153 -5.43 6.89 -10.30
N PRO A 154 -4.65 5.86 -10.65
CA PRO A 154 -3.65 5.30 -9.74
C PRO A 154 -2.60 6.34 -9.36
N LEU A 155 -2.11 6.30 -8.12
CA LEU A 155 -0.96 7.07 -7.68
C LEU A 155 0.28 6.67 -8.48
N ASP A 156 0.98 7.66 -9.04
CA ASP A 156 2.29 7.44 -9.65
C ASP A 156 3.38 7.32 -8.58
N LEU A 157 3.81 6.08 -8.32
CA LEU A 157 4.82 5.77 -7.31
C LEU A 157 6.19 6.39 -7.62
N ALA A 158 6.49 6.73 -8.87
CA ALA A 158 7.75 7.36 -9.24
C ALA A 158 7.86 8.82 -8.78
N THR A 159 6.74 9.46 -8.44
CA THR A 159 6.72 10.83 -7.89
C THR A 159 7.05 10.90 -6.40
N LEU A 160 7.09 9.76 -5.72
CA LEU A 160 7.36 9.69 -4.29
C LEU A 160 8.86 9.83 -4.00
N THR A 161 9.18 10.43 -2.85
CA THR A 161 10.55 10.50 -2.36
C THR A 161 10.88 9.24 -1.57
N TRP A 162 11.31 8.19 -2.28
CA TRP A 162 11.70 6.92 -1.67
C TRP A 162 13.04 7.02 -0.94
N LYS A 163 13.12 6.38 0.22
CA LYS A 163 14.32 6.23 1.04
C LYS A 163 14.62 4.75 1.25
N ASP A 164 15.91 4.43 1.35
CA ASP A 164 16.34 3.07 1.71
C ASP A 164 16.06 2.81 3.19
N ILE A 165 15.37 1.71 3.49
CA ILE A 165 15.05 1.30 4.86
C ILE A 165 16.35 1.12 5.68
N SER A 166 17.43 0.65 5.06
CA SER A 166 18.72 0.51 5.74
C SER A 166 19.31 1.84 6.22
N SER A 167 18.91 2.97 5.62
CA SER A 167 19.34 4.31 6.03
C SER A 167 18.56 4.89 7.21
N TYR A 168 17.48 4.21 7.64
CA TYR A 168 16.71 4.66 8.80
C TYR A 168 17.56 4.60 10.07
N SER A 169 17.55 5.68 10.85
CA SER A 169 18.21 5.74 12.16
C SER A 169 17.45 6.70 13.06
N LEU A 170 17.23 6.32 14.31
CA LEU A 170 16.64 7.18 15.33
C LEU A 170 17.62 8.25 15.84
N ASP A 171 18.92 8.03 15.66
CA ASP A 171 20.01 8.81 16.28
C ASP A 171 20.48 10.03 15.46
N HIS A 172 19.63 10.65 14.63
CA HIS A 172 20.02 11.82 13.81
C HIS A 172 19.38 13.12 14.25
#